data_AF-A0A5B9W7L5-F1
#
_entry.id   AF-A0A5B9W7L5-F1
#
_cell.length_a   1.000
_cell.length_b   1.000
_cell.length_c   1.000
_cell.angle_alpha   90.00
_cell.angle_beta   90.00
_cell.angle_gamma   90.00
#
_symmetry.space_group_name_H-M   'P 1'
#
loop_
_entity.id
_entity.type
_entity.pdbx_description
1 polymer ?
#
loop_
_entity_poly.entity_id
_entity_poly.type
_entity_poly.pdbx_seq_one_letter_code
_entity_poly.pdbx_strand_id
1 'polypeptide(L)'
;MMNEPTAPLANRPFDARKVARLLVPSLAVVLVYFGWQLVPAWLALGWSSIPRGTRRAVTVGFLEGLLGAYAILSSAVLLGLPVLGLSLARPRPGVRRTKGRGGWLARLLLLDLSLLVSLIGLEVASAAWLAWLHRTPTLSAAAALEREEGLNPKLPTGLATAGAGLEGSGPRTPLKLLVLGESSGRGEPYHPWLSAGQIAGWKLEQVLGRPVEVDIWATGGTRLETVHQLLARLDYRPDAILLFSGHNEFQSRWAWDRSVSWYRDEASASAPSERAAWPHVLRASPACRLIFEAIDHQRVDATPPKVVTRELVDRPTCTDEERAEVLADFRRRAEAIAAFAERLRSLLVVFVPASNDGGYEPSRSVLPPATPAAMRVSFEGDVRRARELEHIDAAGAVAAYRRLVAAQPGFAETHFRLARLLEGAGVWDEARREYILAREADAMPLRCPDDFRNAYRDLAARHPSLVLVDCEKVFAPISPHGILDDHLYHDAQHPNLKGYAALARDLLAQLRDRHAFGWPDAAPVPTLDLEDCARHFGLDRERWATVCDRSEWFYHVTAFVRYDPAERQGKELAYEKAAERIRAGTRPEDAGITGLGVRPADHP
;
A
#
# COMPACT_ATOMS: atom_id res chain seq x y z
N MET A 1 57.36 -50.21 46.00
CA MET A 1 58.68 -49.75 45.55
C MET A 1 58.67 -48.23 45.55
N MET A 2 59.52 -47.66 46.40
CA MET A 2 60.08 -46.29 46.47
C MET A 2 59.30 -45.10 45.87
N ASN A 3 58.91 -44.20 46.78
CA ASN A 3 58.64 -42.79 46.52
C ASN A 3 59.89 -42.08 45.98
N GLU A 4 59.80 -41.42 44.82
CA GLU A 4 60.71 -40.33 44.43
C GLU A 4 60.12 -38.97 44.88
N PRO A 5 60.92 -38.07 45.44
CA PRO A 5 60.49 -36.73 45.84
C PRO A 5 60.53 -35.75 44.65
N THR A 6 59.39 -35.19 44.26
CA THR A 6 59.33 -34.07 43.31
C THR A 6 59.73 -32.76 43.99
N ALA A 7 60.75 -32.10 43.42
CA ALA A 7 61.32 -30.83 43.85
C ALA A 7 60.31 -29.67 43.91
N PRO A 8 60.52 -28.65 44.77
CA PRO A 8 59.63 -27.50 44.88
C PRO A 8 59.72 -26.58 43.66
N LEU A 9 58.56 -26.22 43.10
CA LEU A 9 58.43 -25.24 42.01
C LEU A 9 58.89 -23.85 42.49
N ALA A 10 59.96 -23.34 41.90
CA ALA A 10 60.47 -22.00 42.10
C ALA A 10 59.42 -20.95 41.70
N ASN A 11 59.06 -20.06 42.63
CA ASN A 11 58.25 -18.87 42.37
C ASN A 11 58.93 -17.97 41.32
N ARG A 12 58.39 -17.96 40.10
CA ARG A 12 58.78 -16.96 39.09
C ARG A 12 58.19 -15.60 39.50
N PRO A 13 58.98 -14.51 39.56
CA PRO A 13 58.47 -13.20 39.90
C PRO A 13 57.46 -12.73 38.85
N PHE A 14 56.33 -12.17 39.33
CA PHE A 14 55.25 -11.65 38.49
C PHE A 14 55.74 -10.48 37.64
N ASP A 15 55.91 -10.71 36.33
CA ASP A 15 56.37 -9.71 35.38
C ASP A 15 55.18 -8.87 34.88
N ALA A 16 54.90 -7.78 35.59
CA ALA A 16 53.81 -6.85 35.27
C ALA A 16 53.90 -6.27 33.84
N ARG A 17 55.10 -6.22 33.23
CA ARG A 17 55.27 -5.72 31.85
C ARG A 17 54.80 -6.74 30.81
N LYS A 18 54.93 -8.05 31.07
CA LYS A 18 54.36 -9.10 30.21
C LYS A 18 52.83 -9.14 30.30
N VAL A 19 52.27 -8.94 31.49
CA VAL A 19 50.81 -8.85 31.68
C VAL A 19 50.26 -7.59 31.00
N ALA A 20 50.91 -6.44 31.14
CA ALA A 20 50.52 -5.21 30.44
C ALA A 20 50.58 -5.36 28.90
N ARG A 21 51.59 -6.05 28.35
CA ARG A 21 51.69 -6.34 26.91
C ARG A 21 50.58 -7.24 26.37
N LEU A 22 50.00 -8.11 27.21
CA LEU A 22 48.84 -8.94 26.85
C LEU A 22 47.50 -8.18 27.04
N LEU A 23 47.45 -7.24 27.98
CA LEU A 23 46.26 -6.44 28.26
C LEU A 23 45.98 -5.37 27.19
N VAL A 24 47.00 -4.78 26.57
CA VAL A 24 46.82 -3.76 25.52
C VAL A 24 46.03 -4.26 24.30
N PRO A 25 46.37 -5.38 23.65
CA PRO A 25 45.56 -5.91 22.55
C PRO A 25 44.19 -6.40 23.03
N SER A 26 44.09 -6.91 24.26
CA SER A 26 42.80 -7.31 24.85
C SER A 26 41.88 -6.11 25.08
N LEU A 27 42.41 -4.99 25.56
CA LEU A 27 41.70 -3.73 25.73
C LEU A 27 41.32 -3.13 24.37
N ALA A 28 42.18 -3.22 23.36
CA ALA A 28 41.86 -2.80 22.00
C ALA A 28 40.72 -3.64 21.39
N VAL A 29 40.73 -4.96 21.58
CA VAL A 29 39.64 -5.85 21.14
C VAL A 29 38.34 -5.53 21.87
N VAL A 30 38.39 -5.29 23.19
CA VAL A 30 37.23 -4.87 23.99
C VAL A 30 36.71 -3.51 23.53
N LEU A 31 37.58 -2.53 23.26
CA LEU A 31 37.18 -1.22 22.75
C LEU A 31 36.61 -1.27 21.33
N VAL A 32 37.15 -2.14 20.46
CA VAL A 32 36.61 -2.39 19.11
C VAL A 32 35.25 -3.10 19.22
N TYR A 33 35.09 -4.05 20.14
CA TYR A 33 33.81 -4.72 20.38
C TYR A 33 32.76 -3.78 20.95
N PHE A 34 33.10 -2.98 21.96
CA PHE A 34 32.21 -1.94 22.50
C PHE A 34 31.91 -0.88 21.45
N GLY A 35 32.91 -0.46 20.66
CA GLY A 35 32.70 0.39 19.50
C GLY A 35 31.72 -0.22 18.50
N TRP A 36 31.90 -1.49 18.12
CA TRP A 36 31.01 -2.21 17.22
C TRP A 36 29.58 -2.37 17.76
N GLN A 37 29.40 -2.56 19.07
CA GLN A 37 28.08 -2.68 19.69
C GLN A 37 27.39 -1.33 19.87
N LEU A 38 28.16 -0.27 20.15
CA LEU A 38 27.62 1.06 20.45
C LEU A 38 27.47 1.92 19.19
N VAL A 39 28.40 1.87 18.24
CA VAL A 39 28.38 2.67 17.01
C VAL A 39 27.05 2.55 16.26
N PRO A 40 26.42 1.37 16.09
CA PRO A 40 25.09 1.27 15.48
C PRO A 40 24.01 2.02 16.26
N ALA A 41 24.06 1.99 17.60
CA ALA A 41 23.10 2.68 18.45
C ALA A 41 23.33 4.21 18.45
N TRP A 42 24.57 4.68 18.49
CA TRP A 42 24.90 6.10 18.40
C TRP A 42 24.63 6.67 17.01
N LEU A 43 24.91 5.90 15.95
CA LEU A 43 24.51 6.25 14.60
C LEU A 43 22.99 6.26 14.47
N ALA A 44 22.28 5.29 15.04
CA ALA A 44 20.82 5.27 15.02
C ALA A 44 20.21 6.43 15.81
N LEU A 45 20.79 6.81 16.96
CA LEU A 45 20.36 7.94 17.79
C LEU A 45 20.67 9.29 17.13
N GLY A 46 21.88 9.44 16.57
CA GLY A 46 22.28 10.61 15.81
C GLY A 46 21.44 10.76 14.54
N TRP A 47 21.19 9.66 13.83
CA TRP A 47 20.33 9.62 12.65
C TRP A 47 18.88 9.95 13.02
N SER A 48 18.34 9.36 14.09
CA SER A 48 16.96 9.63 14.51
C SER A 48 16.72 11.08 14.93
N SER A 49 17.77 11.77 15.40
CA SER A 49 17.77 13.19 15.76
C SER A 49 17.73 14.14 14.57
N ILE A 50 18.07 13.67 13.35
CA ILE A 50 17.98 14.47 12.12
C ILE A 50 16.51 14.56 11.68
N PRO A 51 16.01 15.75 11.26
CA PRO A 51 14.66 15.90 10.73
C PRO A 51 14.36 14.87 9.64
N ARG A 52 13.16 14.27 9.67
CA ARG A 52 12.79 13.18 8.74
C ARG A 52 12.96 13.57 7.27
N GLY A 53 12.61 14.81 6.90
CA GLY A 53 12.81 15.34 5.55
C GLY A 53 14.28 15.37 5.13
N THR A 54 15.17 15.81 6.02
CA THR A 54 16.63 15.85 5.76
C THR A 54 17.21 14.44 5.63
N ARG A 55 16.82 13.51 6.52
CA ARG A 55 17.23 12.10 6.41
C ARG A 55 16.84 11.51 5.07
N ARG A 56 15.57 11.71 4.68
CA ARG A 56 15.06 11.25 3.38
C ARG A 56 15.87 11.84 2.24
N ALA A 57 16.11 13.15 2.23
CA ALA A 57 16.88 13.80 1.18
C ALA A 57 18.31 13.23 1.07
N VAL A 58 18.97 13.01 2.20
CA VAL A 58 20.31 12.37 2.24
C VAL A 58 20.26 10.93 1.73
N THR A 59 19.28 10.13 2.17
CA THR A 59 19.11 8.74 1.71
C THR A 59 18.82 8.68 0.22
N VAL A 60 17.89 9.48 -0.28
CA VAL A 60 17.55 9.55 -1.72
C VAL A 60 18.77 10.00 -2.53
N GLY A 61 19.46 11.06 -2.11
CA GLY A 61 20.67 11.54 -2.80
C GLY A 61 21.80 10.50 -2.81
N PHE A 62 21.97 9.72 -1.74
CA PHE A 62 22.91 8.60 -1.71
C PHE A 62 22.51 7.49 -2.69
N LEU A 63 21.24 7.11 -2.73
CA LEU A 63 20.73 6.08 -3.64
C LEU A 63 20.83 6.51 -5.11
N GLU A 64 20.52 7.77 -5.44
CA GLU A 64 20.72 8.34 -6.77
C GLU A 64 22.22 8.38 -7.15
N GLY A 65 23.08 8.72 -6.18
CA GLY A 65 24.53 8.62 -6.35
C GLY A 65 25.01 7.20 -6.64
N LEU A 66 24.43 6.18 -5.99
CA LEU A 66 24.72 4.78 -6.27
C LEU A 66 24.30 4.36 -7.68
N LEU A 67 23.14 4.82 -8.18
CA LEU A 67 22.73 4.58 -9.57
C LEU A 67 23.74 5.18 -10.56
N GLY A 68 24.18 6.42 -10.31
CA GLY A 68 25.21 7.07 -11.12
C GLY A 68 26.56 6.35 -11.08
N ALA A 69 27.00 5.92 -9.89
CA ALA A 69 28.24 5.18 -9.73
C ALA A 69 28.21 3.82 -10.42
N TYR A 70 27.09 3.09 -10.27
CA TYR A 70 26.86 1.83 -10.97
C TYR A 70 26.93 2.04 -12.49
N ALA A 71 26.30 3.09 -13.00
CA ALA A 71 26.31 3.42 -14.42
C ALA A 71 27.69 3.66 -15.01
N ILE A 72 28.46 4.51 -14.32
CA ILE A 72 29.82 4.85 -14.71
C ILE A 72 30.70 3.59 -14.66
N LEU A 73 30.59 2.80 -13.60
CA LEU A 73 31.38 1.59 -13.39
C LEU A 73 31.08 0.52 -14.45
N SER A 74 29.80 0.22 -14.69
CA SER A 74 29.38 -0.74 -15.70
C SER A 74 29.82 -0.32 -17.10
N SER A 75 29.70 0.97 -17.43
CA SER A 75 30.19 1.49 -18.72
C SER A 75 31.70 1.39 -18.85
N ALA A 76 32.44 1.73 -17.79
CA ALA A 76 33.91 1.64 -17.76
C ALA A 76 34.39 0.20 -17.96
N VAL A 77 33.76 -0.79 -17.32
CA VAL A 77 34.10 -2.21 -17.44
C VAL A 77 33.77 -2.76 -18.83
N LEU A 78 32.57 -2.45 -19.36
CA LEU A 78 32.14 -2.93 -20.68
C LEU A 78 33.00 -2.37 -21.83
N LEU A 79 33.49 -1.13 -21.70
CA LEU A 79 34.38 -0.52 -22.69
C LEU A 79 35.85 -0.85 -22.45
N GLY A 80 36.26 -1.00 -21.18
CA GLY A 80 37.63 -1.27 -20.76
C GLY A 80 38.13 -2.63 -21.22
N LEU A 81 37.32 -3.68 -21.03
CA LEU A 81 37.67 -5.06 -21.36
C LEU A 81 38.10 -5.25 -22.83
N PRO A 82 37.31 -4.86 -23.85
CA PRO A 82 37.71 -5.03 -25.25
C PRO A 82 38.91 -4.15 -25.60
N VAL A 83 38.99 -2.91 -25.09
CA VAL A 83 40.09 -1.98 -25.39
C VAL A 83 41.42 -2.48 -24.81
N LEU A 84 41.43 -2.90 -23.54
CA LEU A 84 42.61 -3.43 -22.85
C LEU A 84 43.01 -4.79 -23.42
N GLY A 85 42.04 -5.66 -23.71
CA GLY A 85 42.26 -6.96 -24.35
C GLY A 85 42.91 -6.81 -25.74
N LEU A 86 42.35 -5.98 -26.61
CA LEU A 86 42.91 -5.71 -27.95
C LEU A 86 44.28 -5.03 -27.86
N SER A 87 44.50 -4.13 -26.89
CA SER A 87 45.77 -3.43 -26.70
C SER A 87 46.89 -4.36 -26.24
N LEU A 88 46.57 -5.43 -25.51
CA LEU A 88 47.51 -6.48 -25.12
C LEU A 88 47.70 -7.53 -26.23
N ALA A 89 46.68 -7.77 -27.07
CA ALA A 89 46.72 -8.74 -28.17
C ALA A 89 47.40 -8.23 -29.45
N ARG A 90 47.49 -6.90 -29.67
CA ARG A 90 48.11 -6.31 -30.87
C ARG A 90 49.62 -6.64 -30.94
N PRO A 91 50.09 -7.33 -32.00
CA PRO A 91 51.52 -7.56 -32.20
C PRO A 91 52.24 -6.22 -32.45
N ARG A 92 53.34 -5.96 -31.74
CA ARG A 92 54.18 -4.76 -31.93
C ARG A 92 55.47 -5.14 -32.66
N PRO A 93 55.60 -4.85 -33.97
CA PRO A 93 56.85 -5.05 -34.68
C PRO A 93 57.89 -4.02 -34.21
N GLY A 94 59.08 -4.46 -33.81
CA GLY A 94 60.26 -3.59 -33.68
C GLY A 94 60.54 -2.92 -32.34
N VAL A 95 59.72 -3.07 -31.30
CA VAL A 95 60.00 -2.47 -29.97
C VAL A 95 60.60 -3.51 -29.01
N ARG A 96 61.90 -3.38 -28.69
CA ARG A 96 62.54 -4.10 -27.57
C ARG A 96 61.68 -3.90 -26.31
N ARG A 97 61.23 -5.01 -25.70
CA ARG A 97 60.42 -5.04 -24.46
C ARG A 97 61.03 -4.13 -23.38
N THR A 98 60.60 -2.88 -23.30
CA THR A 98 60.86 -2.01 -22.16
C THR A 98 60.08 -2.56 -20.97
N LYS A 99 60.79 -3.03 -19.94
CA LYS A 99 60.30 -3.76 -18.75
C LYS A 99 59.21 -3.07 -17.90
N GLY A 100 58.70 -1.88 -18.27
CA GLY A 100 57.74 -1.11 -17.46
C GLY A 100 56.31 -0.95 -18.01
N ARG A 101 56.11 -0.98 -19.34
CA ARG A 101 54.81 -0.58 -19.95
C ARG A 101 53.80 -1.72 -20.18
N GLY A 102 54.17 -2.99 -20.07
CA GLY A 102 53.22 -4.12 -20.21
C GLY A 102 52.51 -4.50 -18.90
N GLY A 103 53.16 -4.28 -17.76
CA GLY A 103 52.65 -4.71 -16.46
C GLY A 103 51.43 -3.90 -15.98
N TRP A 104 51.39 -2.59 -16.25
CA TRP A 104 50.26 -1.76 -15.84
C TRP A 104 48.99 -2.06 -16.65
N LEU A 105 49.09 -2.32 -17.97
CA LEU A 105 47.95 -2.74 -18.78
C LEU A 105 47.37 -4.08 -18.33
N ALA A 106 48.22 -5.04 -17.98
CA ALA A 106 47.77 -6.32 -17.42
C ALA A 106 47.12 -6.15 -16.04
N ARG A 107 47.64 -5.25 -15.18
CA ARG A 107 47.03 -4.91 -13.89
C ARG A 107 45.68 -4.21 -14.07
N LEU A 108 45.54 -3.33 -15.05
CA LEU A 108 44.26 -2.70 -15.37
C LEU A 108 43.26 -3.72 -15.91
N LEU A 109 43.67 -4.63 -16.79
CA LEU A 109 42.78 -5.70 -17.25
C LEU A 109 42.32 -6.60 -16.09
N LEU A 110 43.21 -6.92 -15.16
CA LEU A 110 42.88 -7.70 -13.96
C LEU A 110 41.92 -6.95 -13.04
N LEU A 111 42.13 -5.65 -12.84
CA LEU A 111 41.20 -4.79 -12.11
C LEU A 111 39.82 -4.79 -12.78
N ASP A 112 39.78 -4.61 -14.10
CA ASP A 112 38.54 -4.55 -14.88
C ASP A 112 37.76 -5.87 -14.84
N LEU A 113 38.47 -7.00 -14.93
CA LEU A 113 37.88 -8.33 -14.74
C LEU A 113 37.35 -8.52 -13.31
N SER A 114 38.07 -8.03 -12.31
CA SER A 114 37.64 -8.12 -10.91
C SER A 114 36.38 -7.28 -10.66
N LEU A 115 36.28 -6.11 -11.28
CA LEU A 115 35.10 -5.25 -11.25
C LEU A 115 33.92 -5.91 -11.98
N LEU A 116 34.15 -6.55 -13.14
CA LEU A 116 33.12 -7.32 -13.82
C LEU A 116 32.55 -8.44 -12.94
N VAL A 117 33.42 -9.24 -12.32
CA VAL A 117 32.99 -10.32 -11.41
C VAL A 117 32.20 -9.76 -10.23
N SER A 118 32.63 -8.62 -9.68
CA SER A 118 31.92 -7.94 -8.58
C SER A 118 30.54 -7.44 -9.01
N LEU A 119 30.43 -6.86 -10.21
CA LEU A 119 29.15 -6.42 -10.78
C LEU A 119 28.21 -7.61 -11.02
N ILE A 120 28.69 -8.71 -11.59
CA ILE A 120 27.89 -9.93 -11.75
C ILE A 120 27.42 -10.46 -10.39
N GLY A 121 28.31 -10.50 -9.39
CA GLY A 121 27.97 -10.90 -8.03
C GLY A 121 26.89 -10.00 -7.41
N LEU A 122 27.01 -8.68 -7.60
CA LEU A 122 26.01 -7.70 -7.17
C LEU A 122 24.66 -7.94 -7.85
N GLU A 123 24.63 -8.20 -9.16
CA GLU A 123 23.40 -8.49 -9.89
C GLU A 123 22.72 -9.76 -9.41
N VAL A 124 23.48 -10.85 -9.25
CA VAL A 124 22.94 -12.14 -8.78
C VAL A 124 22.41 -12.01 -7.36
N ALA A 125 23.17 -11.35 -6.47
CA ALA A 125 22.73 -11.10 -5.10
C ALA A 125 21.47 -10.21 -5.06
N SER A 126 21.42 -9.17 -5.90
CA SER A 126 20.27 -8.28 -6.01
C SER A 126 19.04 -8.98 -6.55
N ALA A 127 19.20 -9.84 -7.57
CA ALA A 127 18.12 -10.66 -8.11
C ALA A 127 17.58 -11.64 -7.06
N ALA A 128 18.48 -12.32 -6.33
CA ALA A 128 18.10 -13.20 -5.25
C ALA A 128 17.37 -12.44 -4.13
N TRP A 129 17.82 -11.22 -3.81
CA TRP A 129 17.19 -10.38 -2.80
C TRP A 129 15.81 -9.86 -3.25
N LEU A 130 15.65 -9.40 -4.49
CA LEU A 130 14.33 -9.04 -5.07
C LEU A 130 13.37 -10.22 -5.05
N ALA A 131 13.83 -11.39 -5.51
CA ALA A 131 13.04 -12.61 -5.49
C ALA A 131 12.63 -12.98 -4.06
N TRP A 132 13.51 -12.79 -3.07
CA TRP A 132 13.20 -12.98 -1.67
C TRP A 132 12.22 -11.93 -1.13
N LEU A 133 12.42 -10.65 -1.45
CA LEU A 133 11.59 -9.53 -0.98
C LEU A 133 10.15 -9.66 -1.49
N HIS A 134 9.98 -10.04 -2.76
CA HIS A 134 8.67 -10.20 -3.40
C HIS A 134 8.13 -11.63 -3.38
N ARG A 135 8.78 -12.55 -2.65
CA ARG A 135 8.38 -13.96 -2.65
C ARG A 135 6.92 -14.12 -2.21
N THR A 136 6.28 -15.15 -2.77
CA THR A 136 5.13 -15.76 -2.13
C THR A 136 5.63 -16.52 -0.90
N PRO A 137 5.26 -16.11 0.33
CA PRO A 137 5.69 -16.82 1.52
C PRO A 137 5.16 -18.26 1.52
N THR A 138 5.89 -19.16 2.18
CA THR A 138 5.39 -20.49 2.49
C THR A 138 4.40 -20.39 3.63
N LEU A 139 3.11 -20.43 3.32
CA LEU A 139 2.05 -20.45 4.32
C LEU A 139 1.81 -21.90 4.80
N SER A 140 2.21 -22.19 6.04
CA SER A 140 2.06 -23.52 6.65
C SER A 140 0.79 -23.57 7.50
N ALA A 141 -0.24 -24.26 7.00
CA ALA A 141 -1.44 -24.52 7.78
C ALA A 141 -1.13 -25.43 8.99
N ALA A 142 -0.28 -26.45 8.80
CA ALA A 142 0.14 -27.35 9.86
C ALA A 142 0.79 -26.60 11.04
N ALA A 143 1.67 -25.63 10.77
CA ALA A 143 2.32 -24.88 11.84
C ALA A 143 1.34 -24.00 12.64
N ALA A 144 0.31 -23.45 12.00
CA ALA A 144 -0.72 -22.69 12.69
C ALA A 144 -1.63 -23.60 13.52
N LEU A 145 -1.99 -24.77 12.98
CA LEU A 145 -2.80 -25.79 13.66
C LEU A 145 -2.06 -26.42 14.85
N GLU A 146 -0.79 -26.82 14.68
CA GLU A 146 0.04 -27.40 15.75
C GLU A 146 0.24 -26.41 16.91
N ARG A 147 0.49 -25.12 16.61
CA ARG A 147 0.61 -24.08 17.64
C ARG A 147 -0.71 -23.83 18.35
N GLU A 148 -1.83 -23.84 17.63
CA GLU A 148 -3.16 -23.73 18.22
C GLU A 148 -3.45 -24.93 19.13
N GLU A 149 -3.17 -26.17 18.72
CA GLU A 149 -3.33 -27.37 19.55
C GLU A 149 -2.47 -27.31 20.81
N GLY A 150 -1.25 -26.77 20.72
CA GLY A 150 -0.37 -26.53 21.86
C GLY A 150 -0.87 -25.45 22.83
N LEU A 151 -1.62 -24.46 22.34
CA LEU A 151 -2.19 -23.37 23.15
C LEU A 151 -3.60 -23.70 23.67
N ASN A 152 -4.37 -24.52 22.95
CA ASN A 152 -5.77 -24.76 23.23
C ASN A 152 -6.21 -26.20 22.86
N PRO A 153 -5.89 -27.20 23.70
CA PRO A 153 -6.05 -28.63 23.37
C PRO A 153 -7.52 -29.13 23.34
N LYS A 154 -8.52 -28.24 23.35
CA LYS A 154 -9.95 -28.61 23.49
C LYS A 154 -10.88 -28.09 22.38
N LEU A 155 -10.36 -27.51 21.29
CA LEU A 155 -11.19 -26.97 20.20
C LEU A 155 -11.52 -28.01 19.12
N PRO A 156 -12.80 -28.22 18.77
CA PRO A 156 -13.17 -29.06 17.63
C PRO A 156 -12.75 -28.41 16.29
N THR A 157 -12.03 -29.16 15.47
CA THR A 157 -11.41 -28.75 14.19
C THR A 157 -12.32 -28.85 12.96
N GLY A 158 -13.65 -28.74 13.14
CA GLY A 158 -14.63 -28.98 12.07
C GLY A 158 -15.63 -27.82 11.88
N LEU A 159 -15.65 -27.25 10.67
CA LEU A 159 -16.71 -26.34 10.19
C LEU A 159 -17.97 -27.09 9.69
N ALA A 160 -18.10 -28.38 10.00
CA ALA A 160 -19.27 -29.18 9.63
C ALA A 160 -19.67 -30.10 10.78
N THR A 161 -20.98 -30.13 11.05
CA THR A 161 -21.71 -30.96 12.02
C THR A 161 -21.39 -30.73 13.50
N ALA A 162 -21.95 -29.65 14.06
CA ALA A 162 -22.34 -29.62 15.46
C ALA A 162 -23.88 -29.67 15.54
N GLY A 163 -24.45 -30.76 15.03
CA GLY A 163 -25.82 -31.16 15.36
C GLY A 163 -25.77 -32.02 16.62
N ALA A 164 -26.64 -31.68 17.57
CA ALA A 164 -26.93 -32.39 18.82
C ALA A 164 -25.96 -32.17 20.01
N GLY A 165 -26.45 -31.42 20.99
CA GLY A 165 -26.24 -31.67 22.41
C GLY A 165 -24.96 -31.15 23.03
N LEU A 166 -24.95 -29.88 23.47
CA LEU A 166 -24.08 -29.42 24.56
C LEU A 166 -24.86 -28.49 25.50
N GLU A 167 -25.70 -29.08 26.34
CA GLU A 167 -25.98 -28.53 27.66
C GLU A 167 -24.70 -28.70 28.49
N GLY A 168 -23.94 -27.62 28.64
CA GLY A 168 -22.69 -27.63 29.41
C GLY A 168 -22.25 -26.21 29.75
N SER A 169 -22.36 -25.86 31.03
CA SER A 169 -22.01 -24.57 31.65
C SER A 169 -20.50 -24.37 31.79
N GLY A 170 -19.72 -24.63 30.73
CA GLY A 170 -18.29 -24.29 30.64
C GLY A 170 -18.07 -23.07 29.73
N PRO A 171 -16.96 -22.32 29.89
CA PRO A 171 -16.66 -21.20 28.98
C PRO A 171 -16.50 -21.72 27.55
N ARG A 172 -17.38 -21.26 26.65
CA ARG A 172 -17.31 -21.58 25.21
C ARG A 172 -16.10 -20.90 24.61
N THR A 173 -15.32 -21.62 23.80
CA THR A 173 -14.12 -21.06 23.18
C THR A 173 -14.49 -19.90 22.23
N PRO A 174 -13.75 -18.78 22.26
CA PRO A 174 -14.06 -17.62 21.42
C PRO A 174 -14.04 -17.97 19.94
N LEU A 175 -14.91 -17.33 19.16
CA LEU A 175 -14.84 -17.32 17.69
C LEU A 175 -13.77 -16.31 17.27
N LYS A 176 -12.81 -16.70 16.44
CA LYS A 176 -11.71 -15.82 16.02
C LYS A 176 -11.89 -15.29 14.61
N LEU A 177 -12.01 -13.98 14.47
CA LEU A 177 -12.06 -13.28 13.19
C LEU A 177 -10.74 -12.55 12.96
N LEU A 178 -10.00 -12.90 11.91
CA LEU A 178 -8.79 -12.21 11.51
C LEU A 178 -9.10 -11.23 10.38
N VAL A 179 -8.95 -9.93 10.64
CA VAL A 179 -9.12 -8.87 9.64
C VAL A 179 -7.77 -8.54 9.00
N LEU A 180 -7.68 -8.76 7.70
CA LEU A 180 -6.55 -8.48 6.83
C LEU A 180 -6.92 -7.39 5.83
N GLY A 181 -5.92 -6.60 5.43
CA GLY A 181 -6.13 -5.61 4.39
C GLY A 181 -5.52 -4.27 4.69
N GLU A 182 -6.12 -3.23 4.12
CA GLU A 182 -5.65 -1.86 4.18
C GLU A 182 -6.41 -1.00 5.20
N SER A 183 -6.33 0.32 5.07
CA SER A 183 -6.95 1.29 5.98
C SER A 183 -8.47 1.08 6.11
N SER A 184 -9.19 0.79 5.03
CA SER A 184 -10.63 0.48 5.08
C SER A 184 -10.93 -0.82 5.85
N GLY A 185 -10.10 -1.85 5.67
CA GLY A 185 -10.19 -3.08 6.48
C GLY A 185 -9.91 -2.84 7.96
N ARG A 186 -8.95 -1.96 8.25
CA ARG A 186 -8.60 -1.53 9.62
C ARG A 186 -9.70 -0.70 10.30
N GLY A 187 -10.59 -0.09 9.50
CA GLY A 187 -11.69 0.73 9.98
C GLY A 187 -11.42 2.24 10.00
N GLU A 188 -10.47 2.74 9.21
CA GLU A 188 -10.28 4.19 9.09
C GLU A 188 -11.55 4.89 8.59
N PRO A 189 -11.86 6.13 9.04
CA PRO A 189 -11.12 6.93 10.02
C PRO A 189 -11.43 6.60 11.50
N TYR A 190 -12.16 5.53 11.79
CA TYR A 190 -12.61 5.16 13.15
C TYR A 190 -11.64 4.28 13.94
N HIS A 191 -10.51 3.87 13.36
CA HIS A 191 -9.55 3.00 14.05
C HIS A 191 -9.02 3.65 15.36
N PRO A 192 -8.86 2.93 16.48
CA PRO A 192 -9.05 1.48 16.67
C PRO A 192 -10.46 1.07 17.10
N TRP A 193 -11.42 2.00 17.10
CA TRP A 193 -12.71 1.80 17.74
C TRP A 193 -13.66 0.94 16.92
N LEU A 194 -13.68 1.12 15.60
CA LEU A 194 -14.71 0.53 14.75
C LEU A 194 -14.18 0.18 13.36
N SER A 195 -14.66 -0.96 12.86
CA SER A 195 -14.48 -1.46 11.49
C SER A 195 -15.67 -2.37 11.15
N ALA A 196 -15.86 -2.73 9.87
CA ALA A 196 -16.87 -3.72 9.50
C ALA A 196 -16.68 -5.07 10.24
N GLY A 197 -15.42 -5.49 10.44
CA GLY A 197 -15.08 -6.71 11.17
C GLY A 197 -15.47 -6.65 12.65
N GLN A 198 -15.24 -5.51 13.32
CA GLN A 198 -15.64 -5.31 14.72
C GLN A 198 -17.16 -5.25 14.89
N ILE A 199 -17.88 -4.56 13.97
CA ILE A 199 -19.35 -4.52 14.00
C ILE A 199 -19.92 -5.94 13.81
N ALA A 200 -19.39 -6.69 12.84
CA ALA A 200 -19.80 -8.07 12.60
C ALA A 200 -19.50 -8.96 13.81
N GLY A 201 -18.32 -8.82 14.42
CA GLY A 201 -17.94 -9.57 15.62
C GLY A 201 -18.88 -9.32 16.79
N TRP A 202 -19.20 -8.06 17.08
CA TRP A 202 -20.17 -7.68 18.11
C TRP A 202 -21.53 -8.35 17.90
N LYS A 203 -22.06 -8.31 16.67
CA LYS A 203 -23.37 -8.92 16.38
C LYS A 203 -23.33 -10.44 16.35
N LEU A 204 -22.22 -11.04 15.91
CA LEU A 204 -22.02 -12.49 15.98
C LEU A 204 -22.01 -12.98 17.43
N GLU A 205 -21.39 -12.25 18.34
CA GLU A 205 -21.39 -12.60 19.76
C GLU A 205 -22.82 -12.65 20.34
N GLN A 206 -23.65 -11.67 19.98
CA GLN A 206 -25.07 -11.62 20.38
C GLN A 206 -25.87 -12.80 19.83
N VAL A 207 -25.64 -13.17 18.57
CA VAL A 207 -26.37 -14.27 17.90
C VAL A 207 -25.94 -15.64 18.43
N LEU A 208 -24.64 -15.86 18.57
CA LEU A 208 -24.08 -17.18 18.87
C LEU A 208 -24.02 -17.47 20.38
N GLY A 209 -24.15 -16.45 21.23
CA GLY A 209 -24.02 -16.58 22.68
C GLY A 209 -22.65 -17.13 23.10
N ARG A 210 -21.61 -16.85 22.31
CA ARG A 210 -20.21 -17.20 22.59
C ARG A 210 -19.33 -15.96 22.30
N PRO A 211 -18.23 -15.77 23.05
CA PRO A 211 -17.34 -14.64 22.81
C PRO A 211 -16.80 -14.61 21.37
N VAL A 212 -16.60 -13.41 20.81
CA VAL A 212 -15.96 -13.23 19.51
C VAL A 212 -14.73 -12.34 19.65
N GLU A 213 -13.56 -12.86 19.27
CA GLU A 213 -12.31 -12.14 19.21
C GLU A 213 -12.07 -11.65 17.77
N VAL A 214 -11.82 -10.35 17.62
CA VAL A 214 -11.52 -9.74 16.32
C VAL A 214 -10.09 -9.22 16.32
N ASP A 215 -9.22 -9.90 15.61
CA ASP A 215 -7.82 -9.53 15.44
C ASP A 215 -7.65 -8.69 14.18
N ILE A 216 -7.25 -7.43 14.33
CA ILE A 216 -7.04 -6.52 13.20
C ILE A 216 -5.55 -6.47 12.86
N TRP A 217 -5.18 -7.17 11.79
CA TRP A 217 -3.85 -7.09 11.18
C TRP A 217 -3.83 -6.16 9.96
N ALA A 218 -5.00 -5.67 9.55
CA ALA A 218 -5.13 -4.67 8.50
C ALA A 218 -4.35 -3.39 8.87
N THR A 219 -3.62 -2.84 7.90
CA THR A 219 -2.69 -1.71 8.12
C THR A 219 -2.87 -0.65 7.04
N GLY A 220 -2.99 0.62 7.44
CA GLY A 220 -3.16 1.72 6.48
C GLY A 220 -1.99 1.84 5.50
N GLY A 221 -2.31 2.14 4.24
CA GLY A 221 -1.31 2.27 3.17
C GLY A 221 -0.66 0.96 2.74
N THR A 222 -1.15 -0.20 3.19
CA THR A 222 -0.60 -1.50 2.79
C THR A 222 -1.25 -2.03 1.51
N ARG A 223 -0.55 -2.91 0.82
CA ARG A 223 -0.94 -3.58 -0.42
C ARG A 223 -1.10 -5.08 -0.19
N LEU A 224 -1.80 -5.78 -1.07
CA LEU A 224 -2.08 -7.22 -0.92
C LEU A 224 -0.80 -8.05 -0.79
N GLU A 225 0.29 -7.60 -1.43
CA GLU A 225 1.63 -8.20 -1.27
C GLU A 225 2.07 -8.27 0.19
N THR A 226 2.01 -7.15 0.90
CA THR A 226 2.44 -7.05 2.29
C THR A 226 1.49 -7.81 3.21
N VAL A 227 0.18 -7.78 2.93
CA VAL A 227 -0.82 -8.59 3.64
C VAL A 227 -0.52 -10.09 3.50
N HIS A 228 -0.22 -10.55 2.28
CA HIS A 228 0.15 -11.94 2.01
C HIS A 228 1.42 -12.34 2.76
N GLN A 229 2.42 -11.45 2.84
CA GLN A 229 3.65 -11.68 3.61
C GLN A 229 3.40 -11.75 5.12
N LEU A 230 2.54 -10.89 5.65
CA LEU A 230 2.17 -10.86 7.07
C LEU A 230 1.52 -12.18 7.52
N LEU A 231 0.72 -12.81 6.66
CA LEU A 231 0.08 -14.11 6.94
C LEU A 231 1.07 -15.23 7.25
N ALA A 232 2.33 -15.14 6.83
CA ALA A 232 3.37 -16.11 7.20
C ALA A 232 3.66 -16.14 8.71
N ARG A 233 3.28 -15.08 9.43
CA ARG A 233 3.44 -14.95 10.88
C ARG A 233 2.25 -15.50 11.66
N LEU A 234 1.18 -15.93 10.98
CA LEU A 234 0.01 -16.50 11.62
C LEU A 234 0.39 -17.72 12.45
N ASP A 235 0.03 -17.68 13.72
CA ASP A 235 0.40 -18.66 14.74
C ASP A 235 -0.81 -19.31 15.43
N TYR A 236 -2.01 -19.02 14.95
CA TYR A 236 -3.26 -19.66 15.34
C TYR A 236 -4.17 -19.83 14.12
N ARG A 237 -5.21 -20.67 14.21
CA ARG A 237 -6.23 -20.79 13.16
C ARG A 237 -7.39 -19.82 13.43
N PRO A 238 -7.65 -18.83 12.58
CA PRO A 238 -8.88 -18.05 12.65
C PRO A 238 -10.07 -18.89 12.19
N ASP A 239 -11.26 -18.65 12.74
CA ASP A 239 -12.51 -19.22 12.22
C ASP A 239 -12.90 -18.54 10.90
N ALA A 240 -12.65 -17.23 10.78
CA ALA A 240 -12.83 -16.48 9.55
C ALA A 240 -11.66 -15.52 9.27
N ILE A 241 -11.31 -15.37 8.00
CA ILE A 241 -10.37 -14.36 7.51
C ILE A 241 -11.16 -13.34 6.70
N LEU A 242 -11.14 -12.08 7.12
CA LEU A 242 -11.80 -10.97 6.44
C LEU A 242 -10.73 -10.17 5.66
N LEU A 243 -10.72 -10.26 4.34
CA LEU A 243 -9.76 -9.58 3.47
C LEU A 243 -10.40 -8.36 2.81
N PHE A 244 -9.81 -7.17 3.05
CA PHE A 244 -10.25 -5.90 2.44
C PHE A 244 -9.04 -5.14 1.88
N SER A 245 -8.75 -5.29 0.59
CA SER A 245 -7.57 -4.69 -0.05
C SER A 245 -7.82 -4.35 -1.52
N GLY A 246 -7.28 -3.24 -2.01
CA GLY A 246 -7.26 -2.91 -3.43
C GLY A 246 -7.06 -1.42 -3.73
N HIS A 247 -7.33 -0.52 -2.78
CA HIS A 247 -7.14 0.92 -2.97
C HIS A 247 -5.67 1.31 -3.11
N ASN A 248 -4.79 0.69 -2.32
CA ASN A 248 -3.38 1.05 -2.22
C ASN A 248 -2.45 0.32 -3.21
N GLU A 249 -3.01 -0.39 -4.20
CA GLU A 249 -2.20 -1.17 -5.14
C GLU A 249 -1.30 -0.30 -6.04
N PHE A 250 -1.59 0.99 -6.16
CA PHE A 250 -0.79 1.95 -6.93
C PHE A 250 -0.15 3.00 -6.02
N GLN A 251 -0.97 3.68 -5.22
CA GLN A 251 -0.56 4.76 -4.32
C GLN A 251 0.62 4.39 -3.39
N SER A 252 0.67 3.15 -2.89
CA SER A 252 1.70 2.72 -1.95
C SER A 252 2.93 2.12 -2.62
N ARG A 253 2.95 2.01 -3.95
CA ARG A 253 4.10 1.48 -4.70
C ARG A 253 5.02 2.58 -5.20
N TRP A 254 4.48 3.75 -5.49
CA TRP A 254 5.19 4.79 -6.20
C TRP A 254 4.99 6.16 -5.57
N ALA A 255 6.03 6.99 -5.66
CA ALA A 255 6.01 8.35 -5.17
C ALA A 255 4.84 9.17 -5.75
N TRP A 256 4.30 10.09 -4.95
CA TRP A 256 3.16 10.93 -5.34
C TRP A 256 3.42 11.81 -6.57
N ASP A 257 4.68 12.18 -6.80
CA ASP A 257 5.14 13.00 -7.91
C ASP A 257 5.59 12.17 -9.13
N ARG A 258 5.67 10.83 -8.99
CA ARG A 258 6.11 9.92 -10.06
C ARG A 258 5.28 10.16 -11.31
N SER A 259 5.97 10.26 -12.43
CA SER A 259 5.38 10.42 -13.76
C SER A 259 6.18 9.55 -14.72
N VAL A 260 5.51 8.76 -15.55
CA VAL A 260 6.20 7.98 -16.59
C VAL A 260 6.31 8.79 -17.88
N SER A 261 7.37 8.52 -18.66
CA SER A 261 7.47 9.05 -20.02
C SER A 261 6.30 8.49 -20.84
N TRP A 262 5.46 9.38 -21.36
CA TRP A 262 4.16 9.01 -21.91
C TRP A 262 3.96 9.52 -23.34
N TYR A 263 4.20 10.81 -23.57
CA TYR A 263 4.00 11.41 -24.88
C TYR A 263 5.21 11.17 -25.80
N ARG A 264 4.94 10.66 -27.01
CA ARG A 264 6.00 10.27 -27.96
C ARG A 264 6.85 11.44 -28.46
N ASP A 265 6.26 12.61 -28.58
CA ASP A 265 6.94 13.82 -29.03
C ASP A 265 7.85 14.43 -27.95
N GLU A 266 7.56 14.21 -26.67
CA GLU A 266 8.44 14.61 -25.57
C GLU A 266 9.74 13.80 -25.58
N ALA A 267 9.69 12.51 -25.94
CA ALA A 267 10.91 11.71 -26.14
C ALA A 267 11.83 12.29 -27.24
N SER A 268 11.29 13.09 -28.17
CA SER A 268 12.07 13.78 -29.20
C SER A 268 12.53 15.19 -28.81
N ALA A 269 11.95 15.77 -27.76
CA ALA A 269 12.19 17.14 -27.31
C ALA A 269 12.99 17.24 -25.98
N SER A 270 13.02 16.17 -25.18
CA SER A 270 13.67 16.11 -23.87
C SER A 270 15.20 16.25 -23.92
N ALA A 271 15.84 16.61 -22.80
CA ALA A 271 17.31 16.71 -22.73
C ALA A 271 17.98 15.35 -23.05
N PRO A 272 19.23 15.29 -23.55
CA PRO A 272 19.91 14.02 -23.84
C PRO A 272 19.92 13.01 -22.67
N SER A 273 19.88 13.49 -21.43
CA SER A 273 19.79 12.70 -20.19
C SER A 273 18.43 12.01 -19.98
N GLU A 274 17.35 12.60 -20.47
CA GLU A 274 15.97 12.07 -20.41
C GLU A 274 15.65 11.17 -21.62
N ARG A 275 16.33 11.36 -22.75
CA ARG A 275 16.32 10.46 -23.92
C ARG A 275 17.21 9.24 -23.77
N ALA A 276 18.07 9.24 -22.77
CA ALA A 276 18.98 8.13 -22.59
C ALA A 276 18.15 6.86 -22.41
N ALA A 277 18.44 5.80 -23.17
CA ALA A 277 17.91 4.46 -22.88
C ALA A 277 18.29 3.98 -21.46
N TRP A 278 19.15 4.74 -20.78
CA TRP A 278 19.75 4.47 -19.51
C TRP A 278 18.76 4.11 -18.39
N PRO A 279 17.64 4.83 -18.13
CA PRO A 279 16.69 4.41 -17.11
C PRO A 279 16.02 3.08 -17.44
N HIS A 280 15.74 2.78 -18.71
CA HIS A 280 15.17 1.50 -19.14
C HIS A 280 16.20 0.36 -19.04
N VAL A 281 17.44 0.61 -19.47
CA VAL A 281 18.57 -0.33 -19.35
C VAL A 281 18.88 -0.62 -17.88
N LEU A 282 18.86 0.42 -17.03
CA LEU A 282 19.04 0.27 -15.59
C LEU A 282 17.90 -0.50 -14.95
N ARG A 283 16.64 -0.31 -15.37
CA ARG A 283 15.51 -1.08 -14.84
C ARG A 283 15.59 -2.58 -15.21
N ALA A 284 16.36 -2.95 -16.23
CA ALA A 284 16.64 -4.35 -16.50
C ALA A 284 17.66 -4.97 -15.52
N SER A 285 18.46 -4.15 -14.82
CA SER A 285 19.38 -4.59 -13.77
C SER A 285 18.64 -4.81 -12.44
N PRO A 286 18.66 -6.03 -11.88
CA PRO A 286 18.24 -6.29 -10.51
C PRO A 286 18.82 -5.33 -9.46
N ALA A 287 20.11 -5.00 -9.57
CA ALA A 287 20.76 -4.08 -8.62
C ALA A 287 20.14 -2.67 -8.67
N CYS A 288 19.92 -2.14 -9.86
CA CYS A 288 19.29 -0.83 -10.02
C CYS A 288 17.79 -0.86 -9.68
N ARG A 289 17.08 -1.95 -9.95
CA ARG A 289 15.70 -2.15 -9.48
C ARG A 289 15.57 -2.04 -7.96
N LEU A 290 16.47 -2.67 -7.20
CA LEU A 290 16.48 -2.52 -5.74
C LEU A 290 16.67 -1.08 -5.30
N ILE A 291 17.55 -0.35 -5.97
CA ILE A 291 17.79 1.05 -5.65
C ILE A 291 16.55 1.90 -5.98
N PHE A 292 15.89 1.65 -7.12
CA PHE A 292 14.64 2.33 -7.48
C PHE A 292 13.52 2.05 -6.46
N GLU A 293 13.29 0.79 -6.10
CA GLU A 293 12.28 0.42 -5.09
C GLU A 293 12.58 1.04 -3.71
N ALA A 294 13.86 1.14 -3.34
CA ALA A 294 14.26 1.82 -2.11
C ALA A 294 14.01 3.34 -2.18
N ILE A 295 14.28 4.00 -3.32
CA ILE A 295 13.98 5.41 -3.53
C ILE A 295 12.47 5.64 -3.47
N ASP A 296 11.68 4.83 -4.16
CA ASP A 296 10.22 4.95 -4.18
C ASP A 296 9.65 4.77 -2.78
N HIS A 297 10.11 3.78 -2.01
CA HIS A 297 9.71 3.63 -0.61
C HIS A 297 10.02 4.87 0.23
N GLN A 298 11.17 5.51 0.02
CA GLN A 298 11.48 6.76 0.75
C GLN A 298 10.57 7.91 0.33
N ARG A 299 10.14 7.97 -0.93
CA ARG A 299 9.34 9.06 -1.50
C ARG A 299 7.84 8.90 -1.31
N VAL A 300 7.30 7.68 -1.22
CA VAL A 300 5.88 7.43 -0.89
C VAL A 300 5.53 8.04 0.47
N ASP A 301 6.43 7.96 1.44
CA ASP A 301 6.26 8.56 2.76
C ASP A 301 6.33 10.10 2.74
N ALA A 302 6.66 10.73 1.61
CA ALA A 302 6.73 12.17 1.48
C ALA A 302 5.38 12.76 1.12
N THR A 303 4.91 13.70 1.93
CA THR A 303 3.74 14.48 1.57
C THR A 303 4.03 15.28 0.29
N PRO A 304 3.08 15.34 -0.65
CA PRO A 304 3.21 16.20 -1.83
C PRO A 304 3.49 17.65 -1.42
N PRO A 305 4.31 18.38 -2.19
CA PRO A 305 4.57 19.78 -1.91
C PRO A 305 3.27 20.58 -2.01
N LYS A 306 3.10 21.59 -1.15
CA LYS A 306 1.90 22.45 -1.08
C LYS A 306 1.88 23.55 -2.15
N VAL A 307 2.25 23.16 -3.37
CA VAL A 307 2.25 24.00 -4.56
C VAL A 307 1.73 23.16 -5.72
N VAL A 308 1.00 23.79 -6.64
CA VAL A 308 0.48 23.10 -7.82
C VAL A 308 1.66 22.73 -8.73
N THR A 309 1.91 21.43 -8.87
CA THR A 309 2.97 20.86 -9.72
C THR A 309 2.42 20.04 -10.88
N ARG A 310 1.09 19.90 -10.96
CA ARG A 310 0.39 19.03 -11.91
C ARG A 310 -0.30 19.86 -12.97
N GLU A 311 -0.44 19.28 -14.15
CA GLU A 311 -1.05 19.87 -15.34
C GLU A 311 -2.42 19.25 -15.57
N LEU A 312 -3.34 19.97 -16.24
CA LEU A 312 -4.65 19.41 -16.58
C LEU A 312 -4.51 18.22 -17.54
N VAL A 313 -3.63 18.35 -18.53
CA VAL A 313 -3.18 17.24 -19.39
C VAL A 313 -1.85 16.73 -18.85
N ASP A 314 -1.90 15.77 -17.93
CA ASP A 314 -0.75 15.28 -17.16
C ASP A 314 -0.10 14.03 -17.79
N ARG A 315 0.69 13.31 -16.99
CA ARG A 315 1.33 12.02 -17.25
C ARG A 315 0.89 10.98 -16.21
N PRO A 316 0.75 9.71 -16.60
CA PRO A 316 0.34 8.66 -15.68
C PRO A 316 1.40 8.34 -14.63
N THR A 317 0.97 7.79 -13.50
CA THR A 317 1.86 7.36 -12.42
C THR A 317 2.62 6.08 -12.77
N CYS A 318 2.06 5.19 -13.58
CA CYS A 318 2.65 3.91 -14.00
C CYS A 318 2.43 3.64 -15.49
N THR A 319 3.24 2.74 -16.07
CA THR A 319 3.00 2.26 -17.45
C THR A 319 1.92 1.18 -17.49
N ASP A 320 1.44 0.86 -18.69
CA ASP A 320 0.47 -0.23 -18.90
C ASP A 320 1.06 -1.59 -18.52
N GLU A 321 2.36 -1.81 -18.77
CA GLU A 321 3.06 -3.02 -18.37
C GLU A 321 3.16 -3.14 -16.85
N GLU A 322 3.54 -2.06 -16.16
CA GLU A 322 3.59 -2.05 -14.69
C GLU A 322 2.21 -2.32 -14.08
N ARG A 323 1.16 -1.71 -14.64
CA ARG A 323 -0.22 -1.95 -14.21
C ARG A 323 -0.61 -3.42 -14.39
N ALA A 324 -0.27 -4.02 -15.54
CA ALA A 324 -0.54 -5.43 -15.81
C ALA A 324 0.23 -6.37 -14.86
N GLU A 325 1.49 -6.04 -14.53
CA GLU A 325 2.29 -6.79 -13.56
C GLU A 325 1.69 -6.75 -12.16
N VAL A 326 1.24 -5.57 -11.71
CA VAL A 326 0.57 -5.40 -10.41
C VAL A 326 -0.73 -6.22 -10.35
N LEU A 327 -1.56 -6.17 -11.39
CA LEU A 327 -2.79 -6.96 -11.46
C LEU A 327 -2.51 -8.47 -11.44
N ALA A 328 -1.50 -8.91 -12.21
CA ALA A 328 -1.11 -10.32 -12.23
C ALA A 328 -0.62 -10.79 -10.86
N ASP A 329 0.16 -9.97 -10.16
CA ASP A 329 0.59 -10.26 -8.78
C ASP A 329 -0.59 -10.30 -7.81
N PHE A 330 -1.48 -9.31 -7.89
CA PHE A 330 -2.70 -9.27 -7.08
C PHE A 330 -3.52 -10.55 -7.22
N ARG A 331 -3.79 -10.99 -8.45
CA ARG A 331 -4.51 -12.24 -8.75
C ARG A 331 -3.83 -13.46 -8.13
N ARG A 332 -2.51 -13.62 -8.33
CA ARG A 332 -1.74 -14.75 -7.78
C ARG A 332 -1.79 -14.78 -6.26
N ARG A 333 -1.72 -13.62 -5.60
CA ARG A 333 -1.73 -13.55 -4.14
C ARG A 333 -3.12 -13.75 -3.54
N ALA A 334 -4.16 -13.20 -4.18
CA ALA A 334 -5.54 -13.44 -3.78
C ALA A 334 -5.85 -14.95 -3.83
N GLU A 335 -5.39 -15.63 -4.89
CA GLU A 335 -5.46 -17.08 -5.02
C GLU A 335 -4.74 -17.82 -3.88
N ALA A 336 -3.50 -17.43 -3.60
CA ALA A 336 -2.69 -18.07 -2.56
C ALA A 336 -3.33 -17.92 -1.16
N ILE A 337 -3.95 -16.77 -0.89
CA ILE A 337 -4.68 -16.53 0.36
C ILE A 337 -5.94 -17.40 0.42
N ALA A 338 -6.72 -17.52 -0.66
CA ALA A 338 -7.88 -18.41 -0.72
C ALA A 338 -7.51 -19.88 -0.48
N ALA A 339 -6.51 -20.38 -1.21
CA ALA A 339 -6.01 -21.74 -1.03
C ALA A 339 -5.44 -21.97 0.39
N PHE A 340 -4.86 -20.95 1.03
CA PHE A 340 -4.42 -21.04 2.41
C PHE A 340 -5.59 -21.11 3.40
N ALA A 341 -6.60 -20.26 3.23
CA ALA A 341 -7.81 -20.30 4.06
C ALA A 341 -8.52 -21.65 3.98
N GLU A 342 -8.62 -22.24 2.79
CA GLU A 342 -9.18 -23.59 2.60
C GLU A 342 -8.37 -24.67 3.33
N ARG A 343 -7.03 -24.63 3.24
CA ARG A 343 -6.15 -25.56 3.97
C ARG A 343 -6.26 -25.40 5.49
N LEU A 344 -6.44 -24.18 5.98
CA LEU A 344 -6.71 -23.89 7.39
C LEU A 344 -8.14 -24.27 7.81
N ARG A 345 -9.03 -24.53 6.85
CA ARG A 345 -10.47 -24.62 7.07
C ARG A 345 -11.00 -23.37 7.76
N SER A 346 -10.51 -22.21 7.37
CA SER A 346 -11.01 -20.90 7.81
C SER A 346 -11.94 -20.35 6.75
N LEU A 347 -13.06 -19.75 7.15
CA LEU A 347 -13.95 -19.11 6.19
C LEU A 347 -13.28 -17.84 5.63
N LEU A 348 -13.00 -17.81 4.33
CA LEU A 348 -12.53 -16.60 3.69
C LEU A 348 -13.72 -15.70 3.34
N VAL A 349 -13.67 -14.47 3.82
CA VAL A 349 -14.57 -13.37 3.47
C VAL A 349 -13.74 -12.34 2.72
N VAL A 350 -14.17 -11.94 1.52
CA VAL A 350 -13.52 -10.90 0.74
C VAL A 350 -14.47 -9.73 0.56
N PHE A 351 -13.99 -8.53 0.88
CA PHE A 351 -14.66 -7.27 0.59
C PHE A 351 -14.13 -6.74 -0.74
N VAL A 352 -15.00 -6.64 -1.75
CA VAL A 352 -14.65 -6.02 -3.04
C VAL A 352 -14.71 -4.50 -2.84
N PRO A 353 -13.58 -3.79 -2.85
CA PRO A 353 -13.59 -2.38 -2.45
C PRO A 353 -14.38 -1.52 -3.44
N ALA A 354 -15.36 -0.78 -2.93
CA ALA A 354 -16.02 0.31 -3.64
C ALA A 354 -15.42 1.64 -3.18
N SER A 355 -15.74 2.74 -3.87
CA SER A 355 -15.15 4.05 -3.60
C SER A 355 -16.17 5.18 -3.66
N ASN A 356 -15.76 6.34 -3.15
CA ASN A 356 -16.46 7.59 -3.35
C ASN A 356 -16.25 8.06 -4.79
N ASP A 357 -17.22 7.80 -5.66
CA ASP A 357 -17.14 8.08 -7.09
C ASP A 357 -17.62 9.50 -7.40
N GLY A 358 -18.73 9.93 -6.79
CA GLY A 358 -19.35 11.25 -6.99
C GLY A 358 -18.71 12.38 -6.19
N GLY A 359 -18.22 12.08 -4.99
CA GLY A 359 -17.61 13.05 -4.08
C GLY A 359 -16.09 13.15 -4.18
N TYR A 360 -15.42 12.36 -5.03
CA TYR A 360 -13.96 12.45 -5.18
C TYR A 360 -13.52 12.56 -6.63
N GLU A 361 -13.03 13.74 -6.95
CA GLU A 361 -12.50 14.11 -8.27
C GLU A 361 -11.21 13.35 -8.64
N PRO A 362 -10.98 13.04 -9.93
CA PRO A 362 -9.77 12.36 -10.40
C PRO A 362 -8.49 13.12 -10.04
N SER A 363 -7.43 12.36 -9.78
CA SER A 363 -6.13 12.91 -9.45
C SER A 363 -5.37 13.35 -10.70
N ARG A 364 -5.36 12.54 -11.76
CA ARG A 364 -4.66 12.87 -13.01
C ARG A 364 -5.48 12.48 -14.23
N SER A 365 -5.42 13.33 -15.26
CA SER A 365 -6.02 13.06 -16.58
C SER A 365 -4.95 13.07 -17.65
N VAL A 366 -5.01 12.13 -18.58
CA VAL A 366 -4.00 11.97 -19.63
C VAL A 366 -4.66 11.81 -20.99
N LEU A 367 -3.97 12.26 -22.04
CA LEU A 367 -4.37 11.99 -23.42
C LEU A 367 -3.60 10.78 -23.97
N PRO A 368 -4.04 10.15 -25.07
CA PRO A 368 -3.30 9.06 -25.69
C PRO A 368 -1.84 9.43 -25.97
N PRO A 369 -0.88 8.49 -25.86
CA PRO A 369 0.55 8.77 -25.92
C PRO A 369 1.01 9.31 -27.30
N ALA A 370 0.22 9.06 -28.34
CA ALA A 370 0.45 9.56 -29.70
C ALA A 370 -0.06 11.00 -29.94
N THR A 371 -0.73 11.62 -28.96
CA THR A 371 -1.33 12.96 -29.11
C THR A 371 -0.23 14.02 -29.16
N PRO A 372 -0.08 14.79 -30.25
CA PRO A 372 0.95 15.83 -30.36
C PRO A 372 0.72 17.01 -29.41
N ALA A 373 1.78 17.69 -29.00
CA ALA A 373 1.77 18.80 -28.05
C ALA A 373 0.76 19.90 -28.42
N ALA A 374 0.68 20.29 -29.70
CA ALA A 374 -0.29 21.29 -30.16
C ALA A 374 -1.75 20.84 -29.92
N MET A 375 -2.06 19.56 -30.11
CA MET A 375 -3.39 19.03 -29.82
C MET A 375 -3.65 18.92 -28.32
N ARG A 376 -2.62 18.64 -27.50
CA ARG A 376 -2.74 18.66 -26.03
C ARG A 376 -3.13 20.06 -25.53
N VAL A 377 -2.43 21.09 -26.01
CA VAL A 377 -2.74 22.50 -25.67
C VAL A 377 -4.12 22.91 -26.15
N SER A 378 -4.51 22.53 -27.38
CA SER A 378 -5.85 22.82 -27.90
C SER A 378 -6.94 22.16 -27.06
N PHE A 379 -6.79 20.88 -26.73
CA PHE A 379 -7.75 20.13 -25.93
C PHE A 379 -7.87 20.70 -24.51
N GLU A 380 -6.74 21.05 -23.89
CA GLU A 380 -6.72 21.74 -22.59
C GLU A 380 -7.50 23.06 -22.62
N GLY A 381 -7.34 23.85 -23.69
CA GLY A 381 -8.11 25.07 -23.92
C GLY A 381 -9.61 24.83 -24.05
N ASP A 382 -10.01 23.76 -24.75
CA ASP A 382 -11.42 23.39 -24.90
C ASP A 382 -12.04 22.92 -23.58
N VAL A 383 -11.30 22.16 -22.75
CA VAL A 383 -11.73 21.76 -21.40
C VAL A 383 -11.90 22.99 -20.50
N ARG A 384 -10.98 23.95 -20.54
CA ARG A 384 -11.11 25.21 -19.77
C ARG A 384 -12.34 26.01 -20.19
N ARG A 385 -12.59 26.13 -21.50
CA ARG A 385 -13.80 26.80 -22.02
C ARG A 385 -15.08 26.09 -21.61
N ALA A 386 -15.10 24.76 -21.64
CA ALA A 386 -16.25 23.99 -21.13
C ALA A 386 -16.49 24.25 -19.64
N ARG A 387 -15.42 24.39 -18.85
CA ARG A 387 -15.50 24.69 -17.42
C ARG A 387 -16.06 26.09 -17.15
N GLU A 388 -15.70 27.09 -17.95
CA GLU A 388 -16.28 28.44 -17.86
C GLU A 388 -17.81 28.42 -18.07
N LEU A 389 -18.31 27.53 -18.94
CA LEU A 389 -19.74 27.38 -19.20
C LEU A 389 -20.51 26.78 -18.02
N GLU A 390 -19.89 26.03 -17.11
CA GLU A 390 -20.59 25.36 -15.99
C GLU A 390 -21.44 26.32 -15.16
N HIS A 391 -20.99 27.57 -15.01
CA HIS A 391 -21.66 28.60 -14.22
C HIS A 391 -22.52 29.57 -15.06
N ILE A 392 -22.45 29.49 -16.39
CA ILE A 392 -23.08 30.45 -17.31
C ILE A 392 -24.20 29.78 -18.11
N ASP A 393 -23.92 28.60 -18.67
CA ASP A 393 -24.81 27.82 -19.51
C ASP A 393 -24.54 26.32 -19.26
N ALA A 394 -25.21 25.76 -18.26
CA ALA A 394 -25.06 24.35 -17.90
C ALA A 394 -25.41 23.41 -19.06
N ALA A 395 -26.39 23.75 -19.90
CA ALA A 395 -26.76 22.93 -21.05
C ALA A 395 -25.66 22.97 -22.13
N GLY A 396 -25.09 24.15 -22.38
CA GLY A 396 -23.92 24.33 -23.24
C GLY A 396 -22.68 23.60 -22.72
N ALA A 397 -22.45 23.62 -21.41
CA ALA A 397 -21.37 22.88 -20.76
C ALA A 397 -21.54 21.36 -20.94
N VAL A 398 -22.74 20.82 -20.72
CA VAL A 398 -23.05 19.40 -20.99
C VAL A 398 -22.77 19.05 -22.45
N ALA A 399 -23.22 19.87 -23.39
CA ALA A 399 -22.96 19.64 -24.81
C ALA A 399 -21.46 19.70 -25.15
N ALA A 400 -20.70 20.59 -24.52
CA ALA A 400 -19.25 20.69 -24.69
C ALA A 400 -18.53 19.47 -24.12
N TYR A 401 -18.84 19.06 -22.89
CA TYR A 401 -18.23 17.90 -22.27
C TYR A 401 -18.58 16.59 -23.00
N ARG A 402 -19.80 16.42 -23.51
CA ARG A 402 -20.14 15.26 -24.36
C ARG A 402 -19.27 15.18 -25.61
N ARG A 403 -18.96 16.31 -26.25
CA ARG A 403 -18.02 16.34 -27.40
C ARG A 403 -16.59 16.00 -26.98
N LEU A 404 -16.13 16.51 -25.84
CA LEU A 404 -14.80 16.25 -25.31
C LEU A 404 -14.63 14.77 -24.92
N VAL A 405 -15.60 14.18 -24.22
CA VAL A 405 -15.65 12.76 -23.87
C VAL A 405 -15.67 11.89 -25.13
N ALA A 406 -16.47 12.25 -26.15
CA ALA A 406 -16.48 11.52 -27.41
C ALA A 406 -15.13 11.58 -28.14
N ALA A 407 -14.42 12.71 -28.06
CA ALA A 407 -13.12 12.89 -28.69
C ALA A 407 -11.99 12.17 -27.92
N GLN A 408 -12.05 12.18 -26.59
CA GLN A 408 -11.01 11.64 -25.70
C GLN A 408 -11.66 10.87 -24.53
N PRO A 409 -12.16 9.65 -24.77
CA PRO A 409 -12.89 8.87 -23.75
C PRO A 409 -12.01 8.36 -22.60
N GLY A 410 -10.68 8.56 -22.67
CA GLY A 410 -9.75 8.24 -21.59
C GLY A 410 -9.41 9.43 -20.69
N PHE A 411 -10.04 10.59 -20.87
CA PHE A 411 -9.71 11.79 -20.11
C PHE A 411 -10.62 11.95 -18.88
N ALA A 412 -10.11 11.57 -17.70
CA ALA A 412 -10.90 11.44 -16.48
C ALA A 412 -11.67 12.71 -16.06
N GLU A 413 -11.04 13.89 -16.14
CA GLU A 413 -11.65 15.15 -15.69
C GLU A 413 -12.94 15.47 -16.46
N THR A 414 -13.01 15.19 -17.77
CA THR A 414 -14.21 15.50 -18.56
C THR A 414 -15.39 14.63 -18.19
N HIS A 415 -15.14 13.36 -17.84
CA HIS A 415 -16.17 12.47 -17.32
C HIS A 415 -16.70 12.96 -15.97
N PHE A 416 -15.82 13.34 -15.04
CA PHE A 416 -16.23 13.81 -13.71
C PHE A 416 -17.07 15.10 -13.79
N ARG A 417 -16.64 16.05 -14.63
CA ARG A 417 -17.35 17.32 -14.85
C ARG A 417 -18.72 17.11 -15.49
N LEU A 418 -18.79 16.24 -16.51
CA LEU A 418 -20.04 15.86 -17.14
C LEU A 418 -20.99 15.20 -16.13
N ALA A 419 -20.48 14.28 -15.31
CA ALA A 419 -21.25 13.58 -14.28
C ALA A 419 -21.93 14.55 -13.32
N ARG A 420 -21.20 15.56 -12.81
CA ARG A 420 -21.75 16.59 -11.91
C ARG A 420 -22.87 17.41 -12.52
N LEU A 421 -22.72 17.80 -13.78
CA LEU A 421 -23.77 18.55 -14.49
C LEU A 421 -25.01 17.68 -14.73
N LEU A 422 -24.82 16.42 -15.10
CA LEU A 422 -25.90 15.45 -15.28
C LEU A 422 -26.63 15.15 -13.97
N GLU A 423 -25.89 15.02 -12.87
CA GLU A 423 -26.43 14.89 -11.53
C GLU A 423 -27.25 16.14 -11.19
N GLY A 424 -26.70 17.35 -11.33
CA GLY A 424 -27.46 18.58 -11.11
C GLY A 424 -28.72 18.71 -11.98
N ALA A 425 -28.73 18.09 -13.17
CA ALA A 425 -29.87 18.06 -14.09
C ALA A 425 -30.87 16.91 -13.83
N GLY A 426 -30.61 16.05 -12.84
CA GLY A 426 -31.46 14.91 -12.49
C GLY A 426 -31.32 13.68 -13.39
N VAL A 427 -30.26 13.60 -14.18
CA VAL A 427 -29.96 12.48 -15.09
C VAL A 427 -29.05 11.47 -14.40
N TRP A 428 -29.56 10.86 -13.33
CA TRP A 428 -28.76 10.11 -12.36
C TRP A 428 -28.03 8.89 -12.94
N ASP A 429 -28.69 8.10 -13.80
CA ASP A 429 -28.09 6.90 -14.36
C ASP A 429 -26.90 7.22 -15.27
N GLU A 430 -26.97 8.33 -16.01
CA GLU A 430 -25.87 8.80 -16.84
C GLU A 430 -24.76 9.39 -15.97
N ALA A 431 -25.10 10.22 -14.99
CA ALA A 431 -24.14 10.77 -14.03
C ALA A 431 -23.33 9.67 -13.34
N ARG A 432 -24.00 8.63 -12.85
CA ARG A 432 -23.35 7.47 -12.22
C ARG A 432 -22.36 6.78 -13.17
N ARG A 433 -22.73 6.57 -14.43
CA ARG A 433 -21.81 5.96 -15.42
C ARG A 433 -20.59 6.84 -15.66
N GLU A 434 -20.79 8.15 -15.80
CA GLU A 434 -19.72 9.10 -16.03
C GLU A 434 -18.78 9.20 -14.82
N TYR A 435 -19.28 9.15 -13.58
CA TYR A 435 -18.43 9.07 -12.38
C TYR A 435 -17.55 7.81 -12.35
N ILE A 436 -18.12 6.65 -12.70
CA ILE A 436 -17.37 5.39 -12.79
C ILE A 436 -16.26 5.51 -13.86
N LEU A 437 -16.58 6.05 -15.03
CA LEU A 437 -15.59 6.26 -16.10
C LEU A 437 -14.48 7.24 -15.68
N ALA A 438 -14.82 8.28 -14.92
CA ALA A 438 -13.84 9.22 -14.38
C ALA A 438 -12.86 8.54 -13.41
N ARG A 439 -13.35 7.64 -12.55
CA ARG A 439 -12.50 6.83 -11.67
C ARG A 439 -11.59 5.90 -12.47
N GLU A 440 -12.15 5.18 -13.45
CA GLU A 440 -11.40 4.20 -14.23
C GLU A 440 -10.33 4.85 -15.13
N ALA A 441 -10.57 6.08 -15.57
CA ALA A 441 -9.63 6.86 -16.36
C ALA A 441 -8.58 7.61 -15.51
N ASP A 442 -8.66 7.57 -14.18
CA ASP A 442 -7.72 8.30 -13.30
C ASP A 442 -6.30 7.73 -13.47
N ALA A 443 -5.41 8.56 -14.00
CA ALA A 443 -4.04 8.17 -14.31
C ALA A 443 -3.13 8.10 -13.06
N MET A 444 -3.69 8.38 -11.87
CA MET A 444 -3.11 8.09 -10.57
C MET A 444 -4.17 7.41 -9.68
N PRO A 445 -4.36 6.09 -9.83
CA PRO A 445 -5.41 5.39 -9.10
C PRO A 445 -5.21 5.45 -7.58
N LEU A 446 -6.08 6.21 -6.90
CA LEU A 446 -6.25 6.17 -5.43
C LEU A 446 -7.45 5.30 -5.05
N ARG A 447 -8.27 4.87 -6.01
CA ARG A 447 -9.46 4.04 -5.78
C ARG A 447 -9.23 2.69 -6.47
N CYS A 448 -9.73 1.62 -5.88
CA CYS A 448 -9.57 0.26 -6.40
C CYS A 448 -10.17 0.17 -7.82
N PRO A 449 -9.38 -0.09 -8.88
CA PRO A 449 -9.88 -0.16 -10.26
C PRO A 449 -10.74 -1.40 -10.51
N ASP A 450 -11.58 -1.39 -11.55
CA ASP A 450 -12.57 -2.45 -11.76
C ASP A 450 -11.96 -3.81 -12.09
N ASP A 451 -10.79 -3.87 -12.72
CA ASP A 451 -10.11 -5.13 -12.98
C ASP A 451 -9.58 -5.82 -11.71
N PHE A 452 -9.23 -5.06 -10.67
CA PHE A 452 -8.93 -5.59 -9.34
C PHE A 452 -10.21 -6.06 -8.63
N ARG A 453 -11.30 -5.28 -8.74
CA ARG A 453 -12.61 -5.69 -8.22
C ARG A 453 -13.10 -6.99 -8.88
N ASN A 454 -12.95 -7.09 -10.19
CA ASN A 454 -13.31 -8.27 -10.98
C ASN A 454 -12.42 -9.46 -10.64
N ALA A 455 -11.13 -9.26 -10.32
CA ALA A 455 -10.26 -10.35 -9.85
C ALA A 455 -10.83 -11.04 -8.59
N TYR A 456 -11.48 -10.31 -7.68
CA TYR A 456 -12.16 -10.91 -6.54
C TYR A 456 -13.48 -11.61 -6.90
N ARG A 457 -14.24 -11.07 -7.85
CA ARG A 457 -15.45 -11.73 -8.36
C ARG A 457 -15.09 -13.06 -9.05
N ASP A 458 -14.01 -13.07 -9.82
CA ASP A 458 -13.43 -14.27 -10.44
C ASP A 458 -12.90 -15.26 -9.39
N LEU A 459 -12.29 -14.77 -8.31
CA LEU A 459 -11.86 -15.59 -7.17
C LEU A 459 -13.05 -16.27 -6.50
N ALA A 460 -14.11 -15.53 -6.20
CA ALA A 460 -15.32 -16.08 -5.59
C ALA A 460 -15.99 -17.14 -6.47
N ALA A 461 -15.99 -16.95 -7.80
CA ALA A 461 -16.51 -17.94 -8.74
C ALA A 461 -15.71 -19.26 -8.71
N ARG A 462 -14.41 -19.20 -8.40
CA ARG A 462 -13.51 -20.37 -8.35
C ARG A 462 -13.46 -21.01 -6.96
N HIS A 463 -13.82 -20.26 -5.91
CA HIS A 463 -13.88 -20.74 -4.52
C HIS A 463 -15.30 -20.56 -3.95
N PRO A 464 -16.24 -21.49 -4.20
CA PRO A 464 -17.65 -21.32 -3.78
C PRO A 464 -17.88 -21.24 -2.27
N SER A 465 -16.92 -21.68 -1.46
CA SER A 465 -16.93 -21.57 0.00
C SER A 465 -16.65 -20.15 0.50
N LEU A 466 -16.10 -19.29 -0.35
CA LEU A 466 -15.78 -17.90 -0.06
C LEU A 466 -17.07 -17.07 0.08
N VAL A 467 -17.07 -16.15 1.06
CA VAL A 467 -18.10 -15.11 1.20
C VAL A 467 -17.62 -13.85 0.49
N LEU A 468 -18.40 -13.35 -0.47
CA LEU A 468 -18.07 -12.16 -1.23
C LEU A 468 -18.98 -11.00 -0.80
N VAL A 469 -18.43 -10.05 -0.08
CA VAL A 469 -19.10 -8.78 0.24
C VAL A 469 -18.76 -7.78 -0.87
N ASP A 470 -19.64 -7.67 -1.87
CA ASP A 470 -19.47 -6.74 -2.99
C ASP A 470 -19.92 -5.34 -2.56
N CYS A 471 -18.99 -4.51 -2.06
CA CYS A 471 -19.32 -3.24 -1.41
C CYS A 471 -20.15 -2.32 -2.31
N GLU A 472 -19.92 -2.34 -3.62
CA GLU A 472 -20.69 -1.54 -4.59
C GLU A 472 -22.16 -1.95 -4.59
N LYS A 473 -22.43 -3.27 -4.60
CA LYS A 473 -23.80 -3.81 -4.55
C LYS A 473 -24.48 -3.56 -3.20
N VAL A 474 -23.70 -3.52 -2.12
CA VAL A 474 -24.21 -3.20 -0.78
C VAL A 474 -24.57 -1.71 -0.68
N PHE A 475 -23.78 -0.85 -1.31
CA PHE A 475 -23.90 0.61 -1.20
C PHE A 475 -24.89 1.23 -2.18
N ALA A 476 -24.98 0.75 -3.43
CA ALA A 476 -25.86 1.33 -4.43
C ALA A 476 -27.34 1.46 -3.98
N PRO A 477 -27.96 0.48 -3.29
CA PRO A 477 -29.35 0.60 -2.84
C PRO A 477 -29.58 1.60 -1.70
N ILE A 478 -28.53 1.98 -0.97
CA ILE A 478 -28.62 2.88 0.19
C ILE A 478 -28.00 4.27 -0.08
N SER A 479 -27.43 4.46 -1.27
CA SER A 479 -26.92 5.72 -1.76
C SER A 479 -28.05 6.48 -2.47
N PRO A 480 -28.11 7.82 -2.33
CA PRO A 480 -28.99 8.64 -3.15
C PRO A 480 -28.76 8.39 -4.64
N HIS A 481 -29.84 8.01 -5.34
CA HIS A 481 -29.83 7.75 -6.78
C HIS A 481 -28.79 6.71 -7.28
N GLY A 482 -28.23 5.90 -6.37
CA GLY A 482 -27.20 4.91 -6.68
C GLY A 482 -25.79 5.49 -6.96
N ILE A 483 -25.57 6.79 -6.74
CA ILE A 483 -24.26 7.45 -6.87
C ILE A 483 -23.51 7.32 -5.55
N LEU A 484 -22.39 6.59 -5.54
CA LEU A 484 -21.56 6.47 -4.34
C LEU A 484 -20.79 7.76 -4.10
N ASP A 485 -21.08 8.45 -3.01
CA ASP A 485 -20.54 9.77 -2.71
C ASP A 485 -20.30 9.97 -1.19
N ASP A 486 -20.20 11.22 -0.75
CA ASP A 486 -20.00 11.62 0.65
C ASP A 486 -21.13 11.15 1.58
N HIS A 487 -22.29 10.69 1.08
CA HIS A 487 -23.31 10.07 1.91
C HIS A 487 -22.90 8.70 2.47
N LEU A 488 -21.88 8.06 1.89
CA LEU A 488 -21.36 6.75 2.32
C LEU A 488 -19.87 6.75 2.64
N TYR A 489 -19.16 7.83 2.35
CA TYR A 489 -17.71 7.93 2.51
C TYR A 489 -17.31 9.26 3.16
N HIS A 490 -16.16 9.27 3.86
CA HIS A 490 -15.54 10.52 4.30
C HIS A 490 -14.54 11.09 3.30
N ASP A 491 -13.95 10.22 2.49
CA ASP A 491 -12.94 10.56 1.49
C ASP A 491 -13.04 9.65 0.28
N ALA A 492 -11.97 9.51 -0.51
CA ALA A 492 -11.96 8.69 -1.72
C ALA A 492 -12.26 7.20 -1.46
N GLN A 493 -11.95 6.69 -0.26
CA GLN A 493 -11.83 5.24 0.01
C GLN A 493 -12.54 4.79 1.28
N HIS A 494 -12.65 5.63 2.31
CA HIS A 494 -13.05 5.22 3.65
C HIS A 494 -14.56 5.38 3.88
N PRO A 495 -15.32 4.28 4.07
CA PRO A 495 -16.74 4.36 4.38
C PRO A 495 -17.00 5.14 5.67
N ASN A 496 -18.13 5.84 5.73
CA ASN A 496 -18.63 6.39 6.97
C ASN A 496 -19.32 5.30 7.83
N LEU A 497 -19.83 5.67 9.00
CA LEU A 497 -20.48 4.72 9.92
C LEU A 497 -21.66 3.98 9.26
N LYS A 498 -22.46 4.66 8.44
CA LYS A 498 -23.55 4.05 7.67
C LYS A 498 -22.99 3.01 6.69
N GLY A 499 -21.90 3.32 6.00
CA GLY A 499 -21.20 2.40 5.12
C GLY A 499 -20.69 1.16 5.84
N TYR A 500 -19.89 1.32 6.91
CA TYR A 500 -19.37 0.18 7.67
C TYR A 500 -20.47 -0.70 8.27
N ALA A 501 -21.55 -0.11 8.79
CA ALA A 501 -22.69 -0.86 9.31
C ALA A 501 -23.40 -1.65 8.19
N ALA A 502 -23.55 -1.09 6.99
CA ALA A 502 -24.16 -1.78 5.86
C ALA A 502 -23.30 -2.98 5.41
N LEU A 503 -21.98 -2.83 5.35
CA LEU A 503 -21.05 -3.93 5.02
C LEU A 503 -21.11 -5.05 6.07
N ALA A 504 -21.12 -4.71 7.35
CA ALA A 504 -21.24 -5.70 8.42
C ALA A 504 -22.60 -6.43 8.37
N ARG A 505 -23.69 -5.72 8.05
CA ARG A 505 -25.02 -6.33 7.87
C ARG A 505 -25.04 -7.34 6.73
N ASP A 506 -24.46 -6.99 5.59
CA ASP A 506 -24.36 -7.89 4.44
C ASP A 506 -23.56 -9.16 4.79
N LEU A 507 -22.40 -8.99 5.43
CA LEU A 507 -21.62 -10.12 5.94
C LEU A 507 -22.45 -11.02 6.86
N LEU A 508 -23.13 -10.45 7.87
CA LEU A 508 -23.96 -11.22 8.80
C LEU A 508 -25.09 -11.97 8.09
N ALA A 509 -25.74 -11.36 7.11
CA ALA A 509 -26.77 -12.02 6.31
C ALA A 509 -26.22 -13.21 5.52
N GLN A 510 -25.06 -13.04 4.89
CA GLN A 510 -24.38 -14.10 4.17
C GLN A 510 -23.89 -15.24 5.07
N LEU A 511 -23.47 -14.93 6.30
CA LEU A 511 -23.10 -15.93 7.31
C LEU A 511 -24.32 -16.73 7.80
N ARG A 512 -25.46 -16.05 8.05
CA ARG A 512 -26.73 -16.72 8.38
C ARG A 512 -27.13 -17.70 7.28
N ASP A 513 -27.15 -17.25 6.02
CA ASP A 513 -27.62 -18.07 4.89
C ASP A 513 -26.80 -19.35 4.69
N ARG A 514 -25.56 -19.35 5.20
CA ARG A 514 -24.64 -20.49 5.17
C ARG A 514 -24.64 -21.31 6.45
N HIS A 515 -25.46 -20.95 7.44
CA HIS A 515 -25.42 -21.49 8.81
C HIS A 515 -24.00 -21.46 9.41
N ALA A 516 -23.21 -20.44 9.04
CA ALA A 516 -21.80 -20.36 9.39
C ALA A 516 -21.62 -20.31 10.92
N PHE A 517 -20.60 -21.00 11.42
CA PHE A 517 -20.26 -21.06 12.85
C PHE A 517 -21.36 -21.63 13.77
N GLY A 518 -22.32 -22.36 13.20
CA GLY A 518 -23.47 -22.89 13.95
C GLY A 518 -24.52 -21.83 14.23
N TRP A 519 -24.73 -20.90 13.30
CA TRP A 519 -25.80 -19.92 13.36
C TRP A 519 -27.16 -20.61 13.63
N PRO A 520 -27.90 -20.26 14.70
CA PRO A 520 -29.15 -20.93 15.03
C PRO A 520 -30.24 -20.71 13.97
N ASP A 521 -30.94 -21.78 13.55
CA ASP A 521 -31.94 -21.72 12.46
C ASP A 521 -33.06 -20.69 12.70
N ALA A 522 -33.44 -20.49 13.98
CA ALA A 522 -34.48 -19.53 14.37
C ALA A 522 -33.96 -18.10 14.60
N ALA A 523 -32.64 -17.88 14.64
CA ALA A 523 -32.06 -16.57 14.94
C ALA A 523 -32.01 -15.69 13.66
N PRO A 524 -32.69 -14.53 13.64
CA PRO A 524 -32.65 -13.63 12.49
C PRO A 524 -31.28 -12.92 12.40
N VAL A 525 -31.01 -12.32 11.24
CA VAL A 525 -29.89 -11.36 11.12
C VAL A 525 -30.16 -10.19 12.08
N PRO A 526 -29.22 -9.83 12.96
CA PRO A 526 -29.41 -8.71 13.88
C PRO A 526 -29.65 -7.39 13.13
N THR A 527 -30.54 -6.58 13.67
CA THR A 527 -30.68 -5.20 13.21
C THR A 527 -29.46 -4.39 13.63
N LEU A 528 -28.97 -3.56 12.72
CA LEU A 528 -27.85 -2.65 12.94
C LEU A 528 -28.38 -1.22 12.89
N ASP A 529 -28.75 -0.71 14.07
CA ASP A 529 -29.05 0.69 14.27
C ASP A 529 -27.74 1.49 14.43
N LEU A 530 -27.67 2.66 13.79
CA LEU A 530 -26.44 3.45 13.74
C LEU A 530 -26.14 4.14 15.07
N GLU A 531 -27.16 4.56 15.83
CA GLU A 531 -26.97 5.14 17.16
C GLU A 531 -26.51 4.08 18.16
N ASP A 532 -27.07 2.87 18.08
CA ASP A 532 -26.61 1.72 18.87
C ASP A 532 -25.17 1.34 18.54
N CYS A 533 -24.79 1.35 17.25
CA CYS A 533 -23.39 1.17 16.84
C CYS A 533 -22.50 2.25 17.45
N ALA A 534 -22.85 3.53 17.29
CA ALA A 534 -22.07 4.64 17.83
C ALA A 534 -21.91 4.52 19.35
N ARG A 535 -22.97 4.15 20.08
CA ARG A 535 -22.95 3.95 21.52
C ARG A 535 -22.11 2.76 21.94
N HIS A 536 -22.25 1.61 21.26
CA HIS A 536 -21.50 0.39 21.56
C HIS A 536 -19.98 0.61 21.41
N PHE A 537 -19.58 1.25 20.32
CA PHE A 537 -18.18 1.59 20.07
C PHE A 537 -17.74 2.90 20.73
N GLY A 538 -18.60 3.50 21.56
CA GLY A 538 -18.31 4.69 22.35
C GLY A 538 -17.86 5.89 21.52
N LEU A 539 -18.46 6.15 20.36
CA LEU A 539 -18.16 7.31 19.52
C LEU A 539 -18.67 8.60 20.19
N ASP A 540 -17.91 9.06 21.17
CA ASP A 540 -18.12 10.32 21.86
C ASP A 540 -17.72 11.53 21.01
N ARG A 541 -17.89 12.73 21.58
CA ARG A 541 -17.56 14.00 20.94
C ARG A 541 -16.13 14.05 20.41
N GLU A 542 -15.15 13.59 21.20
CA GLU A 542 -13.74 13.69 20.80
C GLU A 542 -13.40 12.70 19.69
N ARG A 543 -13.98 11.50 19.71
CA ARG A 543 -13.79 10.52 18.63
C ARG A 543 -14.41 10.98 17.32
N TRP A 544 -15.57 11.63 17.36
CA TRP A 544 -16.16 12.25 16.16
C TRP A 544 -15.33 13.41 15.62
N ALA A 545 -14.74 14.23 16.49
CA ALA A 545 -13.80 15.26 16.08
C ALA A 545 -12.52 14.65 15.49
N THR A 546 -12.01 13.56 16.06
CA THR A 546 -10.84 12.83 15.54
C THR A 546 -11.12 12.21 14.17
N VAL A 547 -12.34 11.70 13.94
CA VAL A 547 -12.78 11.25 12.60
C VAL A 547 -12.64 12.40 11.60
N CYS A 548 -13.07 13.60 11.97
CA CYS A 548 -12.93 14.78 11.12
C CYS A 548 -11.47 15.16 10.87
N ASP A 549 -10.62 15.20 11.91
CA ASP A 549 -9.19 15.52 11.74
C ASP A 549 -8.48 14.53 10.80
N ARG A 550 -8.84 13.24 10.87
CA ARG A 550 -8.24 12.22 9.99
C ARG A 550 -8.68 12.37 8.54
N SER A 551 -9.96 12.71 8.32
CA SER A 551 -10.49 13.00 7.00
C SER A 551 -9.92 14.31 6.43
N GLU A 552 -9.76 15.34 7.26
CA GLU A 552 -9.02 16.57 6.93
C GLU A 552 -7.62 16.22 6.44
N TRP A 553 -6.86 15.43 7.20
CA TRP A 553 -5.50 15.04 6.85
C TRP A 553 -5.43 14.31 5.49
N PHE A 554 -6.44 13.50 5.15
CA PHE A 554 -6.48 12.85 3.84
C PHE A 554 -6.56 13.89 2.70
N TYR A 555 -7.44 14.89 2.83
CA TYR A 555 -7.55 15.97 1.85
C TYR A 555 -6.31 16.85 1.83
N HIS A 556 -5.73 17.13 3.00
CA HIS A 556 -4.46 17.82 3.14
C HIS A 556 -3.39 17.13 2.29
N VAL A 557 -3.19 15.81 2.44
CA VAL A 557 -2.17 15.08 1.69
C VAL A 557 -2.49 15.02 0.19
N THR A 558 -3.75 14.83 -0.18
CA THR A 558 -4.13 14.57 -1.57
C THR A 558 -4.48 15.81 -2.39
N ALA A 559 -4.62 17.00 -1.81
CA ALA A 559 -5.01 18.21 -2.54
C ALA A 559 -4.09 18.52 -3.73
N PHE A 560 -2.78 18.39 -3.55
CA PHE A 560 -1.77 18.81 -4.53
C PHE A 560 -1.29 17.70 -5.47
N VAL A 561 -1.94 16.53 -5.47
CA VAL A 561 -1.65 15.46 -6.44
C VAL A 561 -2.40 15.62 -7.76
N ARG A 562 -3.12 16.73 -7.92
CA ARG A 562 -3.88 17.11 -9.11
C ARG A 562 -3.65 18.56 -9.52
N TYR A 563 -4.09 18.93 -10.73
CA TYR A 563 -3.86 20.25 -11.32
C TYR A 563 -4.61 21.39 -10.62
N ASP A 564 -5.79 21.10 -10.06
CA ASP A 564 -6.61 22.06 -9.34
C ASP A 564 -6.96 21.52 -7.93
N PRO A 565 -6.36 22.07 -6.87
CA PRO A 565 -6.56 21.57 -5.51
C PRO A 565 -7.81 22.14 -4.84
N ALA A 566 -8.54 23.07 -5.46
CA ALA A 566 -9.52 23.92 -4.77
C ALA A 566 -10.64 23.14 -4.06
N GLU A 567 -11.16 22.08 -4.67
CA GLU A 567 -12.24 21.29 -4.08
C GLU A 567 -11.75 20.43 -2.92
N ARG A 568 -10.63 19.71 -3.06
CA ARG A 568 -9.97 19.02 -1.93
C ARG A 568 -9.61 19.97 -0.79
N GLN A 569 -9.10 21.17 -1.06
CA GLN A 569 -8.83 22.18 -0.03
C GLN A 569 -10.11 22.69 0.64
N GLY A 570 -11.19 22.85 -0.13
CA GLY A 570 -12.51 23.18 0.41
C GLY A 570 -12.99 22.11 1.40
N LYS A 571 -12.78 20.83 1.07
CA LYS A 571 -13.11 19.71 1.95
C LYS A 571 -12.19 19.63 3.18
N GLU A 572 -10.88 19.84 3.01
CA GLU A 572 -9.91 19.97 4.12
C GLU A 572 -10.43 20.98 5.15
N LEU A 573 -10.72 22.21 4.71
CA LEU A 573 -11.23 23.28 5.57
C LEU A 573 -12.62 22.95 6.17
N ALA A 574 -13.48 22.26 5.44
CA ALA A 574 -14.79 21.87 5.94
C ALA A 574 -14.67 20.88 7.11
N TYR A 575 -13.79 19.86 6.97
CA TYR A 575 -13.53 18.89 8.02
C TYR A 575 -12.83 19.52 9.24
N GLU A 576 -11.88 20.42 9.03
CA GLU A 576 -11.24 21.20 10.11
C GLU A 576 -12.30 21.94 10.94
N LYS A 577 -13.17 22.71 10.28
CA LYS A 577 -14.28 23.44 10.94
C LYS A 577 -15.27 22.50 11.62
N ALA A 578 -15.57 21.36 11.02
CA ALA A 578 -16.47 20.38 11.61
C ALA A 578 -15.89 19.82 12.92
N ALA A 579 -14.59 19.51 12.94
CA ALA A 579 -13.91 19.04 14.14
C ALA A 579 -13.97 20.08 15.28
N GLU A 580 -13.69 21.35 14.97
CA GLU A 580 -13.81 22.47 15.94
C GLU A 580 -15.23 22.60 16.48
N ARG A 581 -16.23 22.59 15.59
CA ARG A 581 -17.65 22.69 15.96
C ARG A 581 -18.09 21.53 16.85
N ILE A 582 -17.66 20.31 16.53
CA ILE A 582 -17.98 19.12 17.34
C ILE A 582 -17.36 19.25 18.72
N ARG A 583 -16.08 19.61 18.83
CA ARG A 583 -15.43 19.86 20.14
C ARG A 583 -16.16 20.92 20.96
N ALA A 584 -16.67 21.96 20.29
CA ALA A 584 -17.48 23.01 20.90
C ALA A 584 -18.92 22.58 21.28
N GLY A 585 -19.33 21.34 21.01
CA GLY A 585 -20.62 20.78 21.41
C GLY A 585 -21.66 20.68 20.29
N THR A 586 -21.30 20.98 19.04
CA THR A 586 -22.17 20.74 17.89
C THR A 586 -22.30 19.23 17.65
N ARG A 587 -23.49 18.75 17.32
CA ARG A 587 -23.66 17.34 16.93
C ARG A 587 -23.04 17.12 15.53
N PRO A 588 -22.35 16.00 15.25
CA PRO A 588 -21.71 15.66 13.99
C PRO A 588 -22.63 15.73 12.78
N GLU A 589 -23.90 15.35 12.89
CA GLU A 589 -24.85 15.51 11.79
C GLU A 589 -25.26 16.97 11.53
N ASP A 590 -25.04 17.87 12.50
CA ASP A 590 -25.19 19.32 12.34
C ASP A 590 -23.86 20.03 12.03
N ALA A 591 -22.74 19.30 11.99
CA ALA A 591 -21.40 19.87 11.81
C ALA A 591 -21.11 20.32 10.37
N GLY A 592 -22.02 20.05 9.43
CA GLY A 592 -21.94 20.53 8.04
C GLY A 592 -21.16 19.60 7.10
N ILE A 593 -20.92 18.35 7.50
CA ILE A 593 -20.32 17.32 6.66
C ILE A 593 -21.39 16.27 6.32
N THR A 594 -21.62 16.08 5.03
CA THR A 594 -22.53 15.04 4.52
C THR A 594 -22.08 13.66 5.01
N GLY A 595 -23.02 12.85 5.50
CA GLY A 595 -22.74 11.47 5.91
C GLY A 595 -21.91 11.31 7.19
N LEU A 596 -21.59 12.39 7.93
CA LEU A 596 -20.72 12.31 9.09
C LEU A 596 -21.33 11.60 10.30
N GLY A 597 -22.52 12.00 10.75
CA GLY A 597 -22.94 11.77 12.15
C GLY A 597 -24.08 10.79 12.40
N VAL A 598 -24.13 10.29 13.65
CA VAL A 598 -25.36 9.82 14.35
C VAL A 598 -25.31 10.13 15.88
N ARG A 599 -24.99 11.40 16.22
CA ARG A 599 -25.13 12.14 17.53
C ARG A 599 -24.29 11.79 18.79
N PRO A 600 -23.48 12.74 19.28
CA PRO A 600 -22.98 12.92 20.64
C PRO A 600 -23.39 14.30 21.26
N ALA A 601 -24.27 14.25 22.28
CA ALA A 601 -24.44 15.19 23.43
C ALA A 601 -25.62 14.67 24.30
N ASP A 602 -25.59 14.46 25.63
CA ASP A 602 -24.58 14.61 26.71
C ASP A 602 -24.55 13.32 27.57
N HIS A 603 -23.42 13.01 28.21
CA HIS A 603 -23.47 12.17 29.41
C HIS A 603 -24.03 13.02 30.55
N PRO A 604 -25.01 12.53 31.35
CA PRO A 604 -25.50 13.25 32.53
C PRO A 604 -24.41 13.52 33.56
#